data_AF-A0A9E2RN00-F1
#
_entry.id   AF-A0A9E2RN00-F1
#
_cell.length_a   1.000
_cell.length_b   1.000
_cell.length_c   1.000
_cell.angle_alpha   90.00
_cell.angle_beta   90.00
_cell.angle_gamma   90.00
#
_symmetry.space_group_name_H-M   'P 1'
#
loop_
_entity.id
_entity.type
_entity.pdbx_description
1 polymer ?
#
loop_
_entity_poly.entity_id
_entity_poly.type
_entity_poly.pdbx_seq_one_letter_code
_entity_poly.pdbx_strand_id
1 'polypeptide(L)'
;MRHHILFIRAVQSRIGLALAMVIVSIFGAWLNAIADESLPSAAPDFPSVIRAYSDQLAKMESDKGAINLFVSAIGPALQMGDVTRTLGANPLPAKLAKELLVPDLTAAVHRLMGSLAAWHLASTIRQAVRDQQLATVTERLS
;
A
#
# COMPACT_ATOMS: atom_id res chain seq x y z
N MET A 1 41.15 7.32 -36.65
CA MET A 1 41.25 7.49 -35.18
C MET A 1 39.94 8.04 -34.59
N ARG A 2 38.92 7.21 -34.37
CA ARG A 2 37.66 7.60 -33.68
C ARG A 2 36.92 6.37 -33.12
N HIS A 3 37.45 5.71 -32.08
CA HIS A 3 36.75 4.60 -31.41
C HIS A 3 37.00 4.55 -29.89
N HIS A 4 36.76 5.64 -29.15
CA HIS A 4 36.92 5.62 -27.68
C HIS A 4 35.76 6.25 -26.87
N ILE A 5 34.63 6.63 -27.48
CA ILE A 5 33.59 7.41 -26.76
C ILE A 5 32.37 6.56 -26.31
N LEU A 6 32.22 5.31 -26.76
CA LEU A 6 31.03 4.50 -26.45
C LEU A 6 31.10 3.67 -25.16
N PHE A 7 32.27 3.53 -24.52
CA PHE A 7 32.44 2.58 -23.41
C PHE A 7 32.07 3.13 -22.02
N ILE A 8 31.91 4.45 -21.87
CA ILE A 8 31.73 5.08 -20.56
C ILE A 8 30.26 5.03 -20.08
N ARG A 9 29.30 4.83 -21.00
CA ARG A 9 27.86 4.93 -20.67
C ARG A 9 27.25 3.68 -20.01
N ALA A 10 27.80 2.49 -20.27
CA ALA A 10 27.21 1.23 -19.82
C ALA A 10 27.47 0.91 -18.33
N VAL A 11 28.61 1.37 -17.79
CA VAL A 11 28.98 1.13 -16.37
C VAL A 11 28.17 2.01 -15.42
N GLN A 12 27.83 3.23 -15.84
CA GLN A 12 27.09 4.21 -15.05
C GLN A 12 25.63 3.77 -14.77
N SER A 13 25.02 3.00 -15.69
CA SER A 13 23.66 2.50 -15.56
C SER A 13 23.53 1.39 -14.49
N ARG A 14 24.53 0.50 -14.38
CA ARG A 14 24.53 -0.57 -13.37
C ARG A 14 24.79 -0.06 -11.96
N ILE A 15 25.67 0.94 -11.83
CA ILE A 15 25.97 1.58 -10.55
C ILE A 15 24.73 2.33 -10.05
N GLY A 16 24.01 3.05 -10.91
CA GLY A 16 22.78 3.74 -10.54
C GLY A 16 21.68 2.79 -10.03
N LEU A 17 21.52 1.63 -10.65
CA LEU A 17 20.53 0.63 -10.24
C LEU A 17 20.91 -0.06 -8.92
N ALA A 18 22.19 -0.36 -8.73
CA ALA A 18 22.69 -0.90 -7.46
C ALA A 18 22.51 0.12 -6.32
N LEU A 19 22.78 1.40 -6.57
CA LEU A 19 22.57 2.45 -5.57
C LEU A 19 21.10 2.60 -5.19
N ALA A 20 20.19 2.58 -6.18
CA ALA A 20 18.75 2.64 -5.93
C ALA A 20 18.25 1.45 -5.09
N MET A 21 18.76 0.24 -5.35
CA MET A 21 18.44 -0.97 -4.56
C MET A 21 18.95 -0.88 -3.12
N VAL A 22 20.14 -0.32 -2.91
CA VAL A 22 20.72 -0.10 -1.57
C VAL A 22 19.89 0.94 -0.80
N ILE A 23 19.49 2.04 -1.45
CA ILE A 23 18.64 3.06 -0.85
C ILE A 23 17.28 2.47 -0.44
N VAL A 24 16.64 1.67 -1.31
CA VAL A 24 15.39 0.96 -0.99
C VAL A 24 15.55 -0.02 0.18
N SER A 25 16.70 -0.71 0.26
CA SER A 25 16.96 -1.69 1.33
C SER A 25 17.21 -1.01 2.68
N ILE A 26 17.97 0.08 2.69
CA ILE A 26 18.25 0.86 3.91
C ILE A 26 16.97 1.57 4.39
N PHE A 27 16.18 2.13 3.48
CA PHE A 27 14.90 2.76 3.82
C PHE A 27 13.87 1.72 4.29
N GLY A 28 13.84 0.54 3.68
CA GLY A 28 13.01 -0.58 4.14
C GLY A 28 13.39 -1.06 5.54
N ALA A 29 14.69 -1.21 5.83
CA ALA A 29 15.17 -1.60 7.15
C ALA A 29 14.86 -0.56 8.22
N TRP A 30 15.02 0.74 7.90
CA TRP A 30 14.66 1.84 8.79
C TRP A 30 13.15 1.86 9.10
N LEU A 31 12.29 1.68 8.09
CA LEU A 31 10.84 1.63 8.29
C LEU A 31 10.40 0.44 9.16
N ASN A 32 11.07 -0.72 9.06
CA ASN A 32 10.80 -1.87 9.91
C ASN A 32 11.27 -1.65 11.36
N ALA A 33 12.40 -0.95 11.58
CA ALA A 33 12.92 -0.68 12.92
C ALA A 33 12.04 0.29 13.73
N ILE A 34 11.33 1.21 13.07
CA ILE A 34 10.35 2.12 13.74
C ILE A 34 9.09 1.35 14.18
N ALA A 35 8.79 0.19 13.59
CA ALA A 35 7.61 -0.59 13.93
C ALA A 35 7.79 -1.46 15.20
N ASP A 36 9.00 -1.56 15.74
CA ASP A 36 9.35 -2.48 16.84
C ASP A 36 9.16 -1.86 18.25
N GLU A 37 8.84 -0.57 18.35
CA GLU A 37 8.60 0.09 19.64
C GLU A 37 7.14 -0.10 20.08
N SER A 38 6.87 -1.29 20.63
CA SER A 38 5.79 -1.62 21.58
C SER A 38 4.47 -0.83 21.44
N LEU A 39 3.77 -1.00 20.31
CA LEU A 39 2.36 -0.59 20.19
C LEU A 39 1.47 -1.57 20.98
N PRO A 40 0.42 -1.07 21.67
CA PRO A 40 -0.53 -1.93 22.38
C PRO A 40 -1.09 -3.01 21.44
N SER A 41 -1.20 -4.22 22.01
CA SER A 41 -1.47 -5.49 21.29
C SER A 41 -2.59 -5.39 20.26
N ALA A 42 -2.26 -5.87 19.06
CA ALA A 42 -3.07 -6.00 17.86
C ALA A 42 -3.31 -4.69 17.09
N ALA A 43 -2.25 -4.22 16.41
CA ALA A 43 -2.46 -3.52 15.15
C ALA A 43 -3.45 -4.33 14.29
N PRO A 44 -4.42 -3.68 13.60
CA PRO A 44 -5.35 -4.38 12.74
C PRO A 44 -4.59 -5.30 11.78
N ASP A 45 -5.13 -6.48 11.52
CA ASP A 45 -4.54 -7.41 10.55
C ASP A 45 -4.78 -6.91 9.13
N PHE A 46 -4.08 -5.83 8.77
CA PHE A 46 -4.12 -5.22 7.45
C PHE A 46 -3.82 -6.25 6.35
N PRO A 47 -2.82 -7.14 6.47
CA PRO A 47 -2.59 -8.18 5.46
C PRO A 47 -3.81 -9.06 5.18
N SER A 48 -4.51 -9.52 6.22
CA SER A 48 -5.71 -10.36 6.04
C SER A 48 -6.87 -9.57 5.48
N VAL A 49 -7.09 -8.33 5.92
CA VAL A 49 -8.14 -7.46 5.39
C VAL A 49 -7.88 -7.14 3.91
N ILE A 50 -6.65 -6.79 3.55
CA ILE A 50 -6.27 -6.53 2.15
C ILE A 50 -6.50 -7.77 1.28
N ARG A 51 -6.18 -8.97 1.78
CA ARG A 51 -6.43 -10.21 1.04
C ARG A 51 -7.92 -10.52 0.89
N ALA A 52 -8.73 -10.29 1.92
CA ALA A 52 -10.16 -10.57 1.89
C ALA A 52 -10.91 -9.66 0.89
N TYR A 53 -10.42 -8.42 0.69
CA TYR A 53 -11.06 -7.42 -0.15
C TYR A 53 -10.22 -7.04 -1.38
N SER A 54 -9.27 -7.88 -1.78
CA SER A 54 -8.34 -7.66 -2.89
C SER A 54 -9.03 -7.28 -4.19
N ASP A 55 -10.06 -8.06 -4.57
CA ASP A 55 -10.80 -7.86 -5.81
C ASP A 55 -11.55 -6.54 -5.82
N GLN A 56 -12.04 -6.11 -4.66
CA GLN A 56 -12.80 -4.88 -4.54
C GLN A 56 -11.87 -3.66 -4.48
N LEU A 57 -10.70 -3.80 -3.83
CA LEU A 57 -9.62 -2.80 -3.86
C LEU A 57 -9.07 -2.62 -5.28
N ALA A 58 -8.95 -3.69 -6.06
CA ALA A 58 -8.50 -3.65 -7.45
C ALA A 58 -9.52 -2.99 -8.40
N LYS A 59 -10.82 -3.12 -8.11
CA LYS A 59 -11.93 -2.53 -8.88
C LYS A 59 -12.31 -1.12 -8.42
N MET A 60 -11.57 -0.55 -7.47
CA MET A 60 -11.87 0.76 -6.91
C MET A 60 -11.42 1.87 -7.87
N GLU A 61 -12.37 2.49 -8.57
CA GLU A 61 -12.10 3.50 -9.60
C GLU A 61 -12.42 4.94 -9.17
N SER A 62 -13.06 5.14 -8.01
CA SER A 62 -13.57 6.44 -7.58
C SER A 62 -13.50 6.63 -6.08
N ASP A 63 -13.26 7.86 -5.64
CA ASP A 63 -13.33 8.33 -4.26
C ASP A 63 -14.65 7.98 -3.57
N LYS A 64 -15.77 8.02 -4.31
CA LYS A 64 -17.08 7.60 -3.79
C LYS A 64 -17.15 6.09 -3.57
N GLY A 65 -16.56 5.32 -4.48
CA GLY A 65 -16.41 3.87 -4.35
C GLY A 65 -15.53 3.50 -3.16
N ALA A 66 -14.45 4.25 -2.93
CA ALA A 66 -13.54 4.07 -1.81
C ALA A 66 -14.23 4.28 -0.46
N ILE A 67 -15.00 5.36 -0.31
CA ILE A 67 -15.75 5.64 0.92
C ILE A 67 -16.84 4.59 1.16
N ASN A 68 -17.57 4.19 0.12
CA ASN A 68 -18.59 3.14 0.25
C ASN A 68 -17.98 1.81 0.68
N LEU A 69 -16.86 1.41 0.08
CA LEU A 69 -16.14 0.20 0.42
C LEU A 69 -15.55 0.26 1.84
N PHE A 70 -15.06 1.43 2.24
CA PHE A 70 -14.60 1.68 3.59
C PHE A 70 -15.73 1.53 4.61
N VAL A 71 -16.87 2.20 4.41
CA VAL A 71 -18.00 2.16 5.35
C VAL A 71 -18.61 0.76 5.45
N SER A 72 -18.72 0.05 4.32
CA SER A 72 -19.40 -1.25 4.27
C SER A 72 -18.55 -2.43 4.71
N ALA A 73 -17.23 -2.40 4.50
CA ALA A 73 -16.42 -3.61 4.61
C ALA A 73 -15.07 -3.39 5.32
N ILE A 74 -14.24 -2.45 4.85
CA ILE A 74 -12.87 -2.25 5.38
C ILE A 74 -12.89 -1.63 6.76
N GLY A 75 -13.68 -0.58 6.97
CA GLY A 75 -13.79 0.12 8.26
C GLY A 75 -14.27 -0.80 9.39
N PRO A 76 -15.33 -1.61 9.22
CA PRO A 76 -15.72 -2.61 10.20
C PRO A 76 -14.63 -3.67 10.45
N ALA A 77 -13.97 -4.15 9.40
CA ALA A 77 -12.89 -5.14 9.52
C ALA A 77 -11.65 -4.61 10.26
N LEU A 78 -11.40 -3.29 10.17
CA LEU A 78 -10.34 -2.59 10.90
C LEU A 78 -10.81 -2.06 12.27
N GLN A 79 -12.01 -2.42 12.72
CA GLN A 79 -12.62 -1.96 13.98
C GLN A 79 -12.80 -0.43 14.06
N MET A 80 -12.88 0.25 12.91
CA MET A 80 -13.09 1.70 12.79
C MET A 80 -14.58 2.06 12.83
N GLY A 81 -15.32 1.47 13.76
CA GLY A 81 -16.78 1.60 13.86
C GLY A 81 -17.27 3.05 13.93
N ASP A 82 -16.58 3.90 14.69
CA ASP A 82 -16.97 5.30 14.84
C ASP A 82 -16.76 6.12 13.56
N VAL A 83 -15.70 5.82 12.79
CA VAL A 83 -15.44 6.44 11.49
C VAL A 83 -16.49 6.00 10.48
N THR A 84 -16.83 4.71 10.45
CA THR A 84 -17.86 4.17 9.55
C THR A 84 -19.24 4.73 9.87
N ARG A 85 -19.55 4.94 11.16
CA ARG A 85 -20.81 5.56 11.59
C ARG A 85 -20.87 7.04 11.19
N THR A 86 -19.76 7.75 11.34
CA THR A 86 -19.68 9.19 11.00
C THR A 86 -19.78 9.42 9.49
N LEU A 87 -19.14 8.57 8.68
CA LEU A 87 -19.17 8.69 7.22
C LEU A 87 -20.39 8.02 6.56
N GLY A 88 -20.99 7.03 7.23
CA GLY A 88 -22.16 6.29 6.73
C GLY A 88 -23.51 6.82 7.20
N ALA A 89 -23.54 7.66 8.24
CA ALA A 89 -24.76 8.32 8.68
C ALA A 89 -25.19 9.41 7.69
N ASN A 90 -26.51 9.63 7.60
CA ASN A 90 -27.17 10.67 6.80
C ASN A 90 -26.39 12.00 6.88
N PRO A 91 -26.26 12.76 5.77
CA PRO A 91 -25.35 13.90 5.71
C PRO A 91 -25.65 14.88 6.84
N LEU A 92 -24.69 15.00 7.76
CA LEU A 92 -24.72 15.98 8.83
C LEU A 92 -24.87 17.37 8.19
N PRO A 93 -25.60 18.32 8.83
CA PRO A 93 -25.68 19.69 8.36
C PRO A 93 -24.27 20.23 8.11
N ALA A 94 -24.03 20.88 6.95
CA ALA A 94 -22.69 21.25 6.48
C ALA A 94 -21.85 22.04 7.50
N LYS A 95 -22.52 22.79 8.39
CA LYS A 95 -21.88 23.53 9.49
C LYS A 95 -21.32 22.60 10.57
N LEU A 96 -22.09 21.58 10.97
CA LEU A 96 -21.68 20.53 11.90
C LEU A 96 -20.61 19.63 11.28
N ALA A 97 -20.75 19.25 10.01
CA ALA A 97 -19.74 18.44 9.32
C ALA A 97 -18.35 19.11 9.31
N LYS A 98 -18.30 20.45 9.15
CA LYS A 98 -17.06 21.21 9.20
C LYS A 98 -16.50 21.35 10.61
N GLU A 99 -17.36 21.53 11.62
CA GLU A 99 -16.96 21.59 13.03
C GLU A 99 -16.48 20.23 13.58
N LEU A 100 -17.03 19.12 13.07
CA LEU A 100 -16.61 17.75 13.41
C LEU A 100 -15.44 17.22 12.55
N LEU A 101 -14.80 18.07 11.73
CA LEU A 101 -13.66 17.68 10.87
C LEU A 101 -13.98 16.53 9.90
N VAL A 102 -15.24 16.35 9.51
CA VAL A 102 -15.69 15.29 8.58
C VAL A 102 -14.97 15.37 7.22
N PRO A 103 -14.66 16.56 6.65
CA PRO A 103 -13.85 16.65 5.42
C PRO A 103 -12.44 16.09 5.59
N ASP A 104 -11.78 16.37 6.71
CA ASP A 104 -10.42 15.89 6.99
C ASP A 104 -10.43 14.38 7.26
N LEU A 105 -11.48 13.89 7.93
CA LEU A 105 -11.72 12.46 8.12
C LEU A 105 -11.93 11.74 6.78
N THR A 106 -12.70 12.33 5.89
CA THR A 106 -12.94 11.80 4.54
C THR A 106 -11.62 11.71 3.76
N ALA A 107 -10.81 12.78 3.80
CA ALA A 107 -9.50 12.81 3.16
C ALA A 107 -8.53 11.77 3.77
N ALA A 108 -8.58 11.56 5.09
CA ALA A 108 -7.79 10.54 5.75
C ALA A 108 -8.21 9.12 5.31
N VAL A 109 -9.51 8.85 5.18
CA VAL A 109 -10.02 7.57 4.66
C VAL A 109 -9.61 7.36 3.21
N HIS A 110 -9.66 8.38 2.35
CA HIS A 110 -9.15 8.27 0.98
C HIS A 110 -7.67 7.92 0.93
N ARG A 111 -6.84 8.58 1.76
CA ARG A 111 -5.42 8.25 1.87
C ARG A 111 -5.20 6.82 2.33
N LEU A 112 -5.94 6.38 3.35
CA LEU A 112 -5.89 5.00 3.84
C LEU A 112 -6.24 4.00 2.74
N MET A 113 -7.36 4.20 2.05
CA MET A 113 -7.81 3.34 0.97
C MET A 113 -6.80 3.27 -0.18
N GLY A 114 -6.19 4.41 -0.54
CA GLY A 114 -5.10 4.47 -1.51
C GLY A 114 -3.86 3.68 -1.07
N SER A 115 -3.47 3.80 0.21
CA SER A 115 -2.36 3.03 0.77
C SER A 115 -2.64 1.52 0.79
N LEU A 116 -3.87 1.09 1.08
CA LEU A 116 -4.26 -0.32 1.05
C LEU A 116 -4.21 -0.89 -0.37
N ALA A 117 -4.69 -0.14 -1.37
CA ALA A 117 -4.61 -0.54 -2.77
C ALA A 117 -3.15 -0.65 -3.25
N ALA A 118 -2.30 0.31 -2.86
CA ALA A 118 -0.86 0.26 -3.18
C ALA A 118 -0.17 -0.94 -2.51
N TRP A 119 -0.52 -1.24 -1.25
CA TRP A 119 -0.01 -2.41 -0.55
C TRP A 119 -0.44 -3.70 -1.24
N HIS A 120 -1.72 -3.80 -1.64
CA HIS A 120 -2.22 -4.95 -2.39
C HIS A 120 -1.40 -5.21 -3.65
N LEU A 121 -1.14 -4.15 -4.43
CA LEU A 121 -0.32 -4.23 -5.65
C LEU A 121 1.12 -4.65 -5.34
N ALA A 122 1.76 -4.05 -4.34
CA ALA A 122 3.12 -4.41 -3.93
C ALA A 122 3.20 -5.87 -3.45
N SER A 123 2.18 -6.36 -2.72
CA SER A 123 2.10 -7.74 -2.26
C SER A 123 1.91 -8.73 -3.41
N THR A 124 1.12 -8.36 -4.42
CA THR A 124 0.89 -9.16 -5.63
C THR A 124 2.17 -9.28 -6.45
N ILE A 125 2.91 -8.18 -6.65
CA ILE A 125 4.20 -8.21 -7.35
C ILE A 125 5.20 -9.08 -6.60
N ARG A 126 5.29 -8.92 -5.26
CA ARG A 126 6.18 -9.74 -4.44
C ARG A 126 5.85 -11.24 -4.56
N GLN A 127 4.58 -11.59 -4.56
CA GLN A 127 4.12 -12.97 -4.73
C GLN A 127 4.51 -13.50 -6.12
N ALA A 128 4.21 -12.77 -7.19
CA ALA A 128 4.54 -13.16 -8.56
C ALA A 128 6.05 -13.39 -8.78
N VAL A 129 6.90 -12.52 -8.21
CA VAL A 129 8.36 -12.69 -8.25
C VAL A 129 8.79 -13.97 -7.53
N ARG A 130 8.20 -14.27 -6.37
CA ARG A 130 8.50 -15.49 -5.61
C ARG A 130 8.12 -16.73 -6.40
N ASP A 131 6.95 -16.73 -7.02
CA ASP A 131 6.46 -17.87 -7.81
C ASP A 131 7.33 -18.13 -9.04
N GLN A 132 7.80 -17.07 -9.71
CA GLN A 132 8.74 -17.18 -10.83
C GLN A 132 10.11 -17.75 -10.40
N GLN A 133 10.64 -17.32 -9.25
CA GLN A 133 11.88 -17.87 -8.69
C GLN A 133 11.74 -19.36 -8.39
N LEU A 134 10.62 -19.78 -7.79
CA LEU A 134 10.34 -21.18 -7.48
C LEU A 134 10.24 -22.04 -8.75
N ALA A 135 9.56 -21.56 -9.78
CA ALA A 135 9.47 -22.23 -11.08
C ALA A 135 10.86 -22.44 -11.70
N THR A 136 11.71 -21.41 -11.65
CA THR A 136 13.08 -21.45 -12.18
C THR A 136 13.96 -22.46 -11.44
N VAL A 137 13.83 -22.56 -10.11
CA VAL A 137 14.57 -23.55 -9.30
C VAL A 137 14.11 -24.96 -9.62
N THR A 138 12.81 -25.17 -9.79
CA THR A 138 12.23 -26.48 -10.11
C THR A 138 12.71 -26.98 -11.48
N GLU A 139 12.76 -26.10 -12.49
CA GLU A 139 13.26 -26.42 -13.83
C GLU A 139 14.76 -26.78 -13.85
N ARG A 140 15.56 -26.23 -12.94
CA ARG A 140 16.99 -26.59 -12.83
C ARG A 140 17.26 -27.91 -12.10
N LEU A 141 16.27 -28.43 -11.38
CA LEU A 141 16.38 -29.66 -10.58
C LEU A 141 15.76 -30.87 -11.30
N SER A 142 15.11 -30.67 -12.45
CA SER A 142 14.60 -31.71 -13.36
C SER A 142 15.60 -32.03 -14.47
#